data_AF-A0A2D7VJI9-F1
#
_entry.id   AF-A0A2D7VJI9-F1
#
_cell.length_a   1.000
_cell.length_b   1.000
_cell.length_c   1.000
_cell.angle_alpha   90.00
_cell.angle_beta   90.00
_cell.angle_gamma   90.00
#
_symmetry.space_group_name_H-M   'P 1'
#
loop_
_entity.id
_entity.type
_entity.pdbx_description
1 polymer ?
#
loop_
_entity_poly.entity_id
_entity_poly.type
_entity_poly.pdbx_seq_one_letter_code
_entity_poly.pdbx_strand_id
1 'polypeptide(L)'
;MNQTPKHPNCESLRLLADGMSSTKNETDDEDATRRKELEDRLLGERLLHVSDEEWRGLSLLVKTLEESPRCRVTKRGSIIANFDDEVEVGLDVKKTIARKEGASRLFDRAPTDSDHLAVYARSLDSGISKRVCIASSDKYPEETPATDKCVAFVLWANSGFRDPPHTLRDAVEFCKDPEGFRELEESYERRKQQARLRRHEEDDAIRRERRLKSTRELQEWRLGQLGWREIMQEHESDSGEDTLESVIARAIRKAMLGGVFE
;
A
#
# COMPACT_ATOMS: atom_id res chain seq x y z
N MET A 1 45.83 17.53 -80.57
CA MET A 1 45.73 16.33 -79.71
C MET A 1 45.07 16.75 -78.41
N ASN A 2 43.74 16.67 -78.34
CA ASN A 2 42.94 17.08 -77.18
C ASN A 2 42.27 15.84 -76.60
N GLN A 3 42.53 15.51 -75.34
CA GLN A 3 41.69 14.62 -74.55
C GLN A 3 41.43 15.27 -73.19
N THR A 4 40.16 15.60 -72.97
CA THR A 4 39.58 16.06 -71.72
C THR A 4 39.25 14.87 -70.81
N PRO A 5 39.26 15.04 -69.46
CA PRO A 5 38.87 13.98 -68.55
C PRO A 5 37.33 13.86 -68.49
N LYS A 6 36.83 12.63 -68.62
CA LYS A 6 35.41 12.28 -68.44
C LYS A 6 35.07 12.27 -66.95
N HIS A 7 34.07 13.07 -66.56
CA HIS A 7 33.41 12.99 -65.26
C HIS A 7 32.78 11.60 -65.04
N PRO A 8 32.77 11.08 -63.79
CA PRO A 8 31.99 9.91 -63.45
C PRO A 8 30.49 10.24 -63.48
N ASN A 9 29.74 9.32 -64.08
CA ASN A 9 28.33 9.40 -64.38
C ASN A 9 27.47 9.51 -63.11
N CYS A 10 26.55 10.48 -63.07
CA CYS A 10 25.66 10.81 -61.95
C CYS A 10 24.47 9.84 -61.81
N GLU A 11 24.59 8.61 -62.33
CA GLU A 11 23.51 7.60 -62.32
C GLU A 11 23.72 6.51 -61.26
N SER A 12 24.93 6.38 -60.69
CA SER A 12 25.20 5.35 -59.67
C SER A 12 24.76 5.74 -58.25
N LEU A 13 24.31 6.98 -58.03
CA LEU A 13 23.80 7.45 -56.73
C LEU A 13 22.27 7.47 -56.61
N ARG A 14 21.52 7.26 -57.71
CA ARG A 14 20.05 7.19 -57.67
C ARG A 14 19.52 5.79 -57.33
N LEU A 15 20.24 4.74 -57.71
CA LEU A 15 19.83 3.35 -57.42
C LEU A 15 20.05 2.90 -55.96
N LEU A 16 20.71 3.70 -55.12
CA LEU A 16 20.80 3.48 -53.67
C LEU A 16 19.81 4.32 -52.86
N ALA A 17 19.20 5.35 -53.46
CA ALA A 17 18.23 6.20 -52.76
C ALA A 17 16.79 5.65 -52.86
N ASP A 18 16.44 5.02 -53.98
CA ASP A 18 15.09 4.45 -54.18
C ASP A 18 14.86 3.14 -53.42
N GLY A 19 15.93 2.41 -53.07
CA GLY A 19 15.86 1.22 -52.21
C GLY A 19 15.79 1.50 -50.70
N MET A 20 16.10 2.72 -50.26
CA MET A 20 16.05 3.13 -48.83
C MET A 20 14.76 3.88 -48.47
N SER A 21 13.98 4.28 -49.47
CA SER A 21 12.70 4.99 -49.30
C SER A 21 11.53 4.02 -49.11
N SER A 22 11.56 2.87 -49.80
CA SER A 22 10.46 1.89 -49.72
C SER A 22 10.43 1.12 -48.40
N THR A 23 11.60 0.81 -47.82
CA THR A 23 11.68 0.07 -46.54
C THR A 23 11.31 0.92 -45.33
N LYS A 24 11.52 2.24 -45.39
CA LYS A 24 11.14 3.15 -44.29
C LYS A 24 9.62 3.26 -44.15
N ASN A 25 8.91 3.38 -45.26
CA ASN A 25 7.45 3.53 -45.23
C ASN A 25 6.76 2.24 -44.75
N GLU A 26 7.30 1.06 -45.07
CA GLU A 26 6.74 -0.22 -44.60
C GLU A 26 6.99 -0.42 -43.10
N THR A 27 8.19 -0.10 -42.60
CA THR A 27 8.49 -0.19 -41.15
C THR A 27 7.68 0.81 -40.34
N ASP A 28 7.51 2.04 -40.85
CA ASP A 28 6.76 3.09 -40.15
C ASP A 28 5.25 2.75 -40.07
N ASP A 29 4.70 2.08 -41.08
CA ASP A 29 3.28 1.63 -41.10
C ASP A 29 3.06 0.40 -40.21
N GLU A 30 4.02 -0.53 -40.16
CA GLU A 30 3.99 -1.65 -39.21
C GLU A 30 4.07 -1.17 -37.76
N ASP A 31 4.95 -0.22 -37.44
CA ASP A 31 5.11 0.33 -36.11
C ASP A 31 3.88 1.15 -35.69
N ALA A 32 3.30 1.91 -36.60
CA ALA A 32 2.02 2.60 -36.36
C ALA A 32 0.87 1.60 -36.09
N THR A 33 0.84 0.48 -36.80
CA THR A 33 -0.15 -0.59 -36.59
C THR A 33 0.02 -1.26 -35.23
N ARG A 34 1.25 -1.62 -34.85
CA ARG A 34 1.57 -2.23 -33.55
C ARG A 34 1.23 -1.30 -32.38
N ARG A 35 1.57 -0.02 -32.51
CA ARG A 35 1.23 1.00 -31.51
C ARG A 35 -0.27 1.08 -31.29
N LYS A 36 -1.04 1.15 -32.38
CA LYS A 36 -2.50 1.20 -32.32
C LYS A 36 -3.10 -0.06 -31.67
N GLU A 37 -2.54 -1.23 -31.96
CA GLU A 37 -2.97 -2.48 -31.30
C GLU A 37 -2.69 -2.46 -29.78
N LEU A 38 -1.57 -1.89 -29.35
CA LEU A 38 -1.23 -1.77 -27.93
C LEU A 38 -2.17 -0.78 -27.22
N GLU A 39 -2.42 0.38 -27.82
CA GLU A 39 -3.37 1.37 -27.31
C GLU A 39 -4.78 0.75 -27.13
N ASP A 40 -5.26 0.01 -28.13
CA ASP A 40 -6.55 -0.68 -28.09
C ASP A 40 -6.59 -1.80 -27.03
N ARG A 41 -5.53 -2.59 -26.90
CA ARG A 41 -5.46 -3.62 -25.85
C ARG A 41 -5.50 -3.00 -24.45
N LEU A 42 -4.75 -1.92 -24.23
CA LEU A 42 -4.62 -1.27 -22.93
C LEU A 42 -5.92 -0.61 -22.49
N LEU A 43 -6.59 0.16 -23.36
CA LEU A 43 -7.75 0.97 -22.98
C LEU A 43 -9.04 0.61 -23.72
N GLY A 44 -8.97 0.09 -24.94
CA GLY A 44 -10.12 -0.27 -25.77
C GLY A 44 -11.08 0.90 -25.96
N GLU A 45 -12.37 0.69 -25.73
CA GLU A 45 -13.41 1.73 -25.84
C GLU A 45 -13.13 2.97 -24.98
N ARG A 46 -12.33 2.85 -23.90
CA ARG A 46 -11.98 4.00 -23.06
C ARG A 46 -11.09 5.01 -23.75
N LEU A 47 -10.42 4.67 -24.86
CA LEU A 47 -9.60 5.60 -25.65
C LEU A 47 -10.38 6.88 -26.03
N LEU A 48 -11.69 6.79 -26.22
CA LEU A 48 -12.56 7.92 -26.58
C LEU A 48 -12.81 8.93 -25.45
N HIS A 49 -12.49 8.56 -24.20
CA HIS A 49 -12.81 9.33 -23.01
C HIS A 49 -11.57 9.70 -22.17
N VAL A 50 -10.37 9.43 -22.70
CA VAL A 50 -9.10 9.72 -22.02
C VAL A 50 -8.82 11.23 -22.09
N SER A 51 -8.38 11.83 -20.97
CA SER A 51 -7.93 13.23 -20.97
C SER A 51 -6.61 13.40 -21.75
N ASP A 52 -6.28 14.62 -22.18
CA ASP A 52 -5.03 14.89 -22.90
C ASP A 52 -3.77 14.49 -22.10
N GLU A 53 -3.82 14.62 -20.77
CA GLU A 53 -2.75 14.22 -19.86
C GLU A 53 -2.56 12.70 -19.84
N GLU A 54 -3.66 11.96 -19.66
CA GLU A 54 -3.64 10.51 -19.68
C GLU A 54 -3.24 9.97 -21.07
N TRP A 55 -3.60 10.67 -22.16
CA TRP A 55 -3.20 10.33 -23.53
C TRP A 55 -1.69 10.51 -23.78
N ARG A 56 -1.10 11.58 -23.25
CA ARG A 56 0.36 11.79 -23.29
C ARG A 56 1.09 10.70 -22.52
N GLY A 57 0.62 10.36 -21.32
CA GLY A 57 1.19 9.26 -20.53
C GLY A 57 0.99 7.90 -21.21
N LEU A 58 -0.15 7.67 -21.89
CA LEU A 58 -0.39 6.45 -22.68
C LEU A 58 0.61 6.34 -23.84
N SER A 59 0.84 7.43 -24.56
CA SER A 59 1.83 7.47 -25.65
C SER A 59 3.23 7.10 -25.16
N LEU A 60 3.61 7.60 -23.98
CA LEU A 60 4.86 7.22 -23.33
C LEU A 60 4.86 5.75 -22.89
N LEU A 61 3.76 5.27 -22.32
CA LEU A 61 3.58 3.88 -21.89
C LEU A 61 3.75 2.90 -23.05
N VAL A 62 3.13 3.16 -24.20
CA VAL A 62 3.25 2.29 -25.37
C VAL A 62 4.69 2.22 -25.85
N LYS A 63 5.36 3.36 -25.99
CA LYS A 63 6.78 3.40 -26.35
C LYS A 63 7.66 2.62 -25.36
N THR A 64 7.41 2.80 -24.07
CA THR A 64 8.17 2.11 -23.01
C THR A 64 7.92 0.60 -23.03
N LEU A 65 6.72 0.16 -23.40
CA LEU A 65 6.37 -1.25 -23.56
C LEU A 65 7.02 -1.88 -24.79
N GLU A 66 7.11 -1.16 -25.90
CA GLU A 66 7.82 -1.62 -27.11
C GLU A 66 9.31 -1.84 -26.84
N GLU A 67 9.93 -0.98 -26.03
CA GLU A 67 11.34 -1.09 -25.65
C GLU A 67 11.58 -2.04 -24.45
N SER A 68 10.52 -2.55 -23.80
CA SER A 68 10.64 -3.36 -22.60
C SER A 68 10.92 -4.84 -22.93
N PRO A 69 12.02 -5.43 -22.43
CA PRO A 69 12.28 -6.86 -22.59
C PRO A 69 11.54 -7.75 -21.57
N ARG A 70 10.93 -7.15 -20.54
CA ARG A 70 10.36 -7.88 -19.38
C ARG A 70 8.84 -7.81 -19.30
N CYS A 71 8.23 -6.85 -19.97
CA CYS A 71 6.80 -6.62 -19.90
C CYS A 71 6.10 -7.13 -21.16
N ARG A 72 4.90 -7.67 -20.97
CA ARG A 72 3.99 -8.06 -22.06
C ARG A 72 2.58 -7.60 -21.77
N VAL A 73 1.86 -7.19 -22.80
CA VAL A 73 0.45 -6.76 -22.68
C VAL A 73 -0.48 -7.93 -23.00
N THR A 74 -1.40 -8.22 -22.09
CA THR A 74 -2.44 -9.22 -22.30
C THR A 74 -3.61 -8.68 -23.12
N LYS A 75 -4.40 -9.59 -23.70
CA LYS A 75 -5.67 -9.25 -24.37
C LYS A 75 -6.69 -8.54 -23.46
N ARG A 76 -6.51 -8.62 -22.13
CA ARG A 76 -7.41 -8.00 -21.15
C ARG A 76 -6.97 -6.58 -20.75
N GLY A 77 -5.88 -6.06 -21.34
CA GLY A 77 -5.34 -4.74 -21.01
C GLY A 77 -4.51 -4.70 -19.73
N SER A 78 -4.02 -5.86 -19.27
CA SER A 78 -3.05 -5.93 -18.18
C SER A 78 -1.63 -6.01 -18.73
N ILE A 79 -0.71 -5.27 -18.10
CA ILE A 79 0.74 -5.38 -18.32
C ILE A 79 1.26 -6.42 -17.34
N ILE A 80 1.95 -7.45 -17.81
CA ILE A 80 2.50 -8.52 -16.98
C ILE A 80 4.01 -8.54 -17.13
N ALA A 81 4.71 -8.77 -16.01
CA ALA A 81 6.13 -9.08 -15.98
C ALA A 81 6.41 -10.20 -14.98
N ASN A 82 7.40 -11.05 -15.27
CA ASN A 82 7.84 -12.07 -14.32
C ASN A 82 8.53 -11.38 -13.14
N PHE A 83 8.08 -11.71 -11.93
CA PHE A 83 8.72 -11.25 -10.70
C PHE A 83 9.93 -12.13 -10.40
N ASP A 84 9.74 -13.44 -10.50
CA ASP A 84 10.77 -14.47 -10.49
C ASP A 84 10.34 -15.65 -11.38
N ASP A 85 10.99 -16.80 -11.23
CA ASP A 85 10.71 -18.01 -12.03
C ASP A 85 9.39 -18.70 -11.65
N GLU A 86 8.77 -18.34 -10.52
CA GLU A 86 7.56 -18.98 -9.98
C GLU A 86 6.34 -18.06 -10.04
N VAL A 87 6.55 -16.74 -10.01
CA VAL A 87 5.48 -15.74 -9.87
C VAL A 87 5.63 -14.65 -10.91
N GLU A 88 4.51 -14.29 -11.54
CA GLU A 88 4.37 -13.09 -12.36
C GLU A 88 3.52 -12.03 -11.65
N VAL A 89 3.79 -10.77 -11.97
CA VAL A 89 3.07 -9.61 -11.45
C VAL A 89 2.41 -8.89 -12.60
N GLY A 90 1.10 -8.64 -12.46
CA GLY A 90 0.29 -7.97 -13.45
C GLY A 90 -0.30 -6.65 -12.94
N LEU A 91 -0.24 -5.62 -13.77
CA LEU A 91 -0.89 -4.32 -13.58
C LEU A 91 -2.12 -4.22 -14.49
N ASP A 92 -3.29 -3.94 -13.91
CA ASP A 92 -4.51 -3.65 -14.65
C ASP A 92 -4.60 -2.14 -14.93
N VAL A 93 -4.29 -1.75 -16.17
CA VAL A 93 -4.23 -0.34 -16.58
C VAL A 93 -5.61 0.30 -16.56
N LYS A 94 -6.63 -0.41 -17.08
CA LYS A 94 -8.02 0.09 -17.07
C LYS A 94 -8.47 0.36 -15.64
N LYS A 95 -8.26 -0.60 -14.74
CA LYS A 95 -8.67 -0.46 -13.35
C LYS A 95 -7.90 0.65 -12.62
N THR A 96 -6.62 0.82 -12.94
CA THR A 96 -5.79 1.90 -12.37
C THR A 96 -6.33 3.28 -12.76
N ILE A 97 -6.61 3.51 -14.04
CA ILE A 97 -7.18 4.79 -14.51
C ILE A 97 -8.59 5.00 -13.95
N ALA A 98 -9.43 3.96 -13.90
CA ALA A 98 -10.79 4.06 -13.38
C ALA A 98 -10.84 4.41 -11.88
N ARG A 99 -9.83 4.00 -11.10
CA ARG A 99 -9.66 4.42 -9.70
C ARG A 99 -9.36 5.90 -9.59
N LYS A 100 -8.45 6.42 -10.43
CA LYS A 100 -8.10 7.83 -10.44
C LYS A 100 -9.27 8.73 -10.81
N GLU A 101 -10.03 8.36 -11.84
CA GLU A 101 -11.23 9.09 -12.26
C GLU A 101 -12.40 9.02 -11.27
N GLY A 102 -12.29 8.22 -10.20
CA GLY A 102 -13.35 8.06 -9.21
C GLY A 102 -14.58 7.30 -9.73
N ALA A 103 -14.49 6.63 -10.89
CA ALA A 103 -15.57 5.81 -11.44
C ALA A 103 -15.93 4.60 -10.54
N SER A 104 -15.02 4.21 -9.65
CA SER A 104 -15.25 3.15 -8.65
C SER A 104 -16.16 3.57 -7.48
N ARG A 105 -16.61 4.84 -7.42
CA ARG A 105 -17.43 5.38 -6.31
C ARG A 105 -18.87 4.83 -6.25
N LEU A 106 -19.35 4.13 -7.28
CA LEU A 106 -20.73 3.61 -7.32
C LEU A 106 -20.90 2.24 -6.65
N PHE A 107 -19.82 1.48 -6.41
CA PHE A 107 -19.94 0.07 -5.98
C PHE A 107 -19.03 -0.38 -4.83
N ASP A 108 -18.01 0.39 -4.41
CA ASP A 108 -17.10 -0.01 -3.33
C ASP A 108 -17.05 1.01 -2.19
N ARG A 109 -17.39 0.58 -0.96
CA ARG A 109 -17.20 1.31 0.33
C ARG A 109 -15.72 1.32 0.77
N ALA A 110 -14.77 1.32 -0.16
CA ALA A 110 -13.35 1.40 0.17
C ALA A 110 -12.93 2.87 0.35
N PRO A 111 -11.94 3.17 1.22
CA PRO A 111 -11.40 4.51 1.35
C PRO A 111 -10.84 5.02 0.01
N THR A 112 -10.61 6.32 -0.04
CA THR A 112 -10.09 7.15 -1.13
C THR A 112 -8.75 6.67 -1.73
N ASP A 113 -8.72 5.47 -2.32
CA ASP A 113 -7.57 4.85 -2.99
C ASP A 113 -7.53 5.24 -4.48
N SER A 114 -7.91 6.48 -4.81
CA SER A 114 -7.87 6.97 -6.19
C SER A 114 -6.46 6.98 -6.78
N ASP A 115 -5.43 6.88 -5.94
CA ASP A 115 -4.03 6.89 -6.36
C ASP A 115 -3.40 5.51 -6.58
N HIS A 116 -4.07 4.43 -6.19
CA HIS A 116 -3.40 3.14 -6.08
C HIS A 116 -3.38 2.36 -7.40
N LEU A 117 -2.18 1.87 -7.76
CA LEU A 117 -2.01 0.90 -8.85
C LEU A 117 -2.81 -0.37 -8.55
N ALA A 118 -3.53 -0.86 -9.56
CA ALA A 118 -4.30 -2.10 -9.49
C ALA A 118 -3.43 -3.29 -9.91
N VAL A 119 -2.73 -3.88 -8.95
CA VAL A 119 -1.74 -4.94 -9.19
C VAL A 119 -2.26 -6.30 -8.72
N TYR A 120 -1.72 -7.37 -9.28
CA TYR A 120 -1.87 -8.72 -8.74
C TYR A 120 -0.58 -9.51 -8.91
N ALA A 121 -0.32 -10.41 -7.97
CA ALA A 121 0.65 -11.49 -8.13
C ALA A 121 -0.08 -12.75 -8.60
N ARG A 122 0.56 -13.57 -9.42
CA ARG A 122 0.02 -14.86 -9.88
C ARG A 122 1.13 -15.89 -9.99
N SER A 123 0.90 -17.05 -9.38
CA SER A 123 1.74 -18.23 -9.51
C SER A 123 1.67 -18.78 -10.93
N LEU A 124 2.82 -19.07 -11.53
CA LEU A 124 2.94 -19.66 -12.86
C LEU A 124 2.53 -21.14 -12.85
N ASP A 125 2.79 -21.86 -11.75
CA ASP A 125 2.50 -23.28 -11.63
C ASP A 125 1.04 -23.55 -11.26
N SER A 126 0.55 -22.89 -10.20
CA SER A 126 -0.79 -23.17 -9.65
C SER A 126 -1.88 -22.27 -10.24
N GLY A 127 -1.51 -21.16 -10.88
CA GLY A 127 -2.44 -20.14 -11.34
C GLY A 127 -3.10 -19.33 -10.21
N ILE A 128 -2.76 -19.60 -8.94
CA ILE A 128 -3.28 -18.86 -7.79
C ILE A 128 -2.85 -17.40 -7.88
N SER A 129 -3.79 -16.49 -7.69
CA SER A 129 -3.54 -15.05 -7.78
C SER A 129 -4.02 -14.29 -6.55
N LYS A 130 -3.27 -13.26 -6.14
CA LYS A 130 -3.63 -12.34 -5.07
C LYS A 130 -3.55 -10.91 -5.56
N ARG A 131 -4.66 -10.17 -5.40
CA ARG A 131 -4.76 -8.75 -5.79
C ARG A 131 -4.15 -7.86 -4.71
N VAL A 132 -3.45 -6.82 -5.14
CA VAL A 132 -2.73 -5.88 -4.29
C VAL A 132 -2.96 -4.46 -4.80
N CYS A 133 -3.06 -3.52 -3.86
CA CYS A 133 -2.98 -2.10 -4.16
C CYS A 133 -1.57 -1.62 -3.80
N ILE A 134 -0.92 -0.94 -4.73
CA ILE A 134 0.36 -0.27 -4.49
C ILE A 134 0.10 1.22 -4.54
N ALA A 135 0.33 1.91 -3.42
CA ALA A 135 0.25 3.36 -3.35
C ALA A 135 1.44 3.96 -4.09
N SER A 136 1.20 5.01 -4.89
CA SER A 136 2.29 5.82 -5.41
C SER A 136 2.93 6.62 -4.28
N SER A 137 4.24 6.84 -4.34
CA SER A 137 4.96 7.71 -3.42
C SER A 137 4.93 9.18 -3.82
N ASP A 138 4.09 9.53 -4.81
CA ASP A 138 4.06 10.87 -5.40
C ASP A 138 3.65 11.91 -4.37
N LYS A 139 4.37 13.04 -4.37
CA LYS A 139 4.08 14.18 -3.50
C LYS A 139 2.78 14.89 -3.90
N TYR A 140 2.43 14.83 -5.19
CA TYR A 140 1.24 15.42 -5.79
C TYR A 140 0.45 14.34 -6.56
N PRO A 141 -0.22 13.44 -5.83
CA PRO A 141 -0.90 12.27 -6.39
C PRO A 141 -1.98 12.62 -7.43
N GLU A 142 -2.71 13.71 -7.19
CA GLU A 142 -3.82 14.18 -8.02
C GLU A 142 -3.37 14.74 -9.37
N GLU A 143 -2.15 15.29 -9.44
CA GLU A 143 -1.58 15.91 -10.65
C GLU A 143 -0.90 14.88 -11.57
N THR A 144 -0.58 13.68 -11.05
CA THR A 144 0.17 12.67 -11.80
C THR A 144 -0.76 11.75 -12.58
N PRO A 145 -0.68 11.67 -13.93
CA PRO A 145 -1.44 10.74 -14.76
C PRO A 145 -1.40 9.30 -14.23
N ALA A 146 -2.53 8.59 -14.25
CA ALA A 146 -2.55 7.16 -13.93
C ALA A 146 -1.69 6.38 -14.92
N THR A 147 -1.64 6.81 -16.19
CA THR A 147 -0.75 6.25 -17.21
C THR A 147 0.73 6.47 -16.90
N ASP A 148 1.14 7.59 -16.31
CA ASP A 148 2.52 7.81 -15.86
C ASP A 148 2.93 6.83 -14.76
N LYS A 149 2.02 6.51 -13.85
CA LYS A 149 2.25 5.46 -12.84
C LYS A 149 2.36 4.07 -13.48
N CYS A 150 1.63 3.82 -14.56
CA CYS A 150 1.80 2.60 -15.35
C CYS A 150 3.17 2.55 -16.04
N VAL A 151 3.70 3.69 -16.54
CA VAL A 151 5.07 3.79 -17.06
C VAL A 151 6.07 3.44 -15.96
N ALA A 152 5.92 4.04 -14.78
CA ALA A 152 6.77 3.76 -13.62
C ALA A 152 6.77 2.26 -13.26
N PHE A 153 5.61 1.59 -13.32
CA PHE A 153 5.54 0.14 -13.14
C PHE A 153 6.35 -0.63 -14.18
N VAL A 154 6.29 -0.26 -15.47
CA VAL A 154 7.07 -0.92 -16.53
C VAL A 154 8.57 -0.74 -16.30
N LEU A 155 9.01 0.47 -15.93
CA LEU A 155 10.41 0.75 -15.61
C LEU A 155 10.88 -0.01 -14.37
N TRP A 156 10.02 -0.11 -13.36
CA TRP A 156 10.26 -0.87 -12.15
C TRP A 156 10.36 -2.38 -12.42
N ALA A 157 9.50 -2.91 -13.28
CA ALA A 157 9.60 -4.29 -13.76
C ALA A 157 10.90 -4.53 -14.54
N ASN A 158 11.30 -3.61 -15.43
CA ASN A 158 12.56 -3.71 -16.19
C ASN A 158 13.78 -3.79 -15.26
N SER A 159 13.77 -3.05 -14.15
CA SER A 159 14.82 -3.10 -13.13
C SER A 159 14.77 -4.35 -12.23
N GLY A 160 13.79 -5.24 -12.43
CA GLY A 160 13.63 -6.50 -11.70
C GLY A 160 12.89 -6.35 -10.37
N PHE A 161 11.96 -5.39 -10.28
CA PHE A 161 11.17 -5.13 -9.07
C PHE A 161 12.03 -4.89 -7.82
N ARG A 162 13.09 -4.07 -7.92
CA ARG A 162 13.93 -3.74 -6.75
C ARG A 162 13.10 -3.16 -5.61
N ASP A 163 13.38 -3.60 -4.40
CA ASP A 163 12.75 -3.17 -3.14
C ASP A 163 11.21 -3.11 -3.19
N PRO A 164 10.54 -4.25 -3.43
CA PRO A 164 9.08 -4.27 -3.60
C PRO A 164 8.35 -3.92 -2.31
N PRO A 165 7.22 -3.21 -2.37
CA PRO A 165 6.44 -2.87 -1.19
C PRO A 165 6.00 -4.15 -0.48
N HIS A 166 5.88 -4.08 0.85
CA HIS A 166 5.52 -5.24 1.67
C HIS A 166 4.23 -5.91 1.19
N THR A 167 3.23 -5.13 0.76
CA THR A 167 1.96 -5.65 0.23
C THR A 167 2.14 -6.54 -1.00
N LEU A 168 3.11 -6.23 -1.88
CA LEU A 168 3.43 -7.08 -3.03
C LEU A 168 4.23 -8.31 -2.60
N ARG A 169 5.19 -8.15 -1.67
CA ARG A 169 5.96 -9.30 -1.13
C ARG A 169 5.04 -10.34 -0.51
N ASP A 170 4.10 -9.91 0.33
CA ASP A 170 3.12 -10.78 0.98
C ASP A 170 2.20 -11.47 -0.05
N ALA A 171 1.96 -10.83 -1.20
CA ALA A 171 1.19 -11.44 -2.27
C ALA A 171 1.99 -12.47 -3.06
N VAL A 172 3.26 -12.19 -3.32
CA VAL A 172 4.20 -13.14 -3.95
C VAL A 172 4.39 -14.35 -3.04
N GLU A 173 4.65 -14.16 -1.75
CA GLU A 173 4.82 -15.25 -0.77
C GLU A 173 3.57 -16.11 -0.69
N PHE A 174 2.38 -15.49 -0.63
CA PHE A 174 1.11 -16.22 -0.71
C PHE A 174 0.95 -17.02 -2.01
N CYS A 175 1.39 -16.49 -3.15
CA CYS A 175 1.30 -17.20 -4.43
C CYS A 175 2.27 -18.39 -4.51
N LYS A 176 3.40 -18.35 -3.79
CA LYS A 176 4.37 -19.44 -3.72
C LYS A 176 3.92 -20.55 -2.77
N ASP A 177 3.51 -20.16 -1.58
CA ASP A 177 3.04 -21.08 -0.55
C ASP A 177 1.80 -20.51 0.16
N PRO A 178 0.60 -20.81 -0.36
CA PRO A 178 -0.64 -20.36 0.25
C PRO A 178 -0.86 -20.92 1.67
N GLU A 179 -0.33 -22.10 1.98
CA GLU A 179 -0.52 -22.75 3.29
C GLU A 179 0.43 -22.14 4.33
N GLY A 180 1.72 -22.06 4.02
CA GLY A 180 2.70 -21.39 4.89
C GLY A 180 2.36 -19.92 5.13
N PHE A 181 1.83 -19.21 4.12
CA PHE A 181 1.38 -17.83 4.30
C PHE A 181 0.23 -17.71 5.32
N ARG A 182 -0.72 -18.66 5.33
CA ARG A 182 -1.82 -18.66 6.32
C ARG A 182 -1.29 -18.85 7.73
N GLU A 183 -0.36 -19.78 7.92
CA GLU A 183 0.25 -20.00 9.25
C GLU A 183 1.01 -18.76 9.75
N LEU A 184 1.71 -18.08 8.85
CA LEU A 184 2.42 -16.84 9.15
C LEU A 184 1.45 -15.72 9.53
N GLU A 185 0.35 -15.57 8.79
CA GLU A 185 -0.71 -14.58 9.06
C GLU A 185 -1.37 -14.83 10.42
N GLU A 186 -1.70 -16.09 10.73
CA GLU A 186 -2.24 -16.50 12.03
C GLU A 186 -1.24 -16.24 13.17
N SER A 187 0.05 -16.51 12.96
CA SER A 187 1.11 -16.19 13.93
C SER A 187 1.22 -14.68 14.18
N TYR A 188 1.12 -13.87 13.13
CA TYR A 188 1.14 -12.42 13.24
C TYR A 188 -0.09 -11.89 13.99
N GLU A 189 -1.29 -12.37 13.65
CA GLU A 189 -2.51 -11.93 14.30
C GLU A 189 -2.56 -12.37 15.77
N ARG A 190 -2.07 -13.58 16.09
CA ARG A 190 -1.88 -14.01 17.49
C ARG A 190 -0.96 -13.06 18.27
N ARG A 191 0.19 -12.69 17.70
CA ARG A 191 1.12 -11.73 18.33
C ARG A 191 0.47 -10.37 18.55
N LYS A 192 -0.30 -9.87 17.57
CA LYS A 192 -1.02 -8.61 17.66
C LYS A 192 -2.14 -8.65 18.71
N GLN A 193 -2.89 -9.74 18.78
CA GLN A 193 -3.92 -9.97 19.81
C GLN A 193 -3.29 -10.01 21.20
N GLN A 194 -2.20 -10.75 21.39
CA GLN A 194 -1.47 -10.78 22.66
C GLN A 194 -0.95 -9.40 23.06
N ALA A 195 -0.39 -8.64 22.13
CA ALA A 195 0.07 -7.28 22.40
C ALA A 195 -1.09 -6.35 22.79
N ARG A 196 -2.28 -6.51 22.18
CA ARG A 196 -3.49 -5.76 22.56
C ARG A 196 -3.97 -6.11 23.97
N LEU A 197 -3.99 -7.40 24.31
CA LEU A 197 -4.37 -7.87 25.65
C LEU A 197 -3.42 -7.33 26.72
N ARG A 198 -2.10 -7.40 26.49
CA ARG A 198 -1.09 -6.85 27.40
C ARG A 198 -1.31 -5.35 27.65
N ARG A 199 -1.52 -4.57 26.58
CA ARG A 199 -1.82 -3.13 26.71
C ARG A 199 -3.08 -2.88 27.53
N HIS A 200 -4.13 -3.66 27.31
CA HIS A 200 -5.38 -3.55 28.08
C HIS A 200 -5.17 -3.88 29.56
N GLU A 201 -4.40 -4.94 29.87
CA GLU A 201 -4.05 -5.32 31.24
C GLU A 201 -3.21 -4.24 31.94
N GLU A 202 -2.25 -3.65 31.23
CA GLU A 202 -1.44 -2.52 31.69
C GLU A 202 -2.31 -1.29 31.97
N ASP A 203 -3.19 -0.92 31.05
CA ASP A 203 -4.12 0.20 31.20
C ASP A 203 -5.08 0.00 32.39
N ASP A 204 -5.58 -1.22 32.58
CA ASP A 204 -6.44 -1.58 33.71
C ASP A 204 -5.67 -1.57 35.04
N ALA A 205 -4.40 -1.98 35.06
CA ALA A 205 -3.54 -1.88 36.23
C ALA A 205 -3.29 -0.41 36.61
N ILE A 206 -2.94 0.43 35.64
CA ILE A 206 -2.77 1.87 35.83
C ILE A 206 -4.07 2.51 36.34
N ARG A 207 -5.23 2.14 35.77
CA ARG A 207 -6.53 2.67 36.20
C ARG A 207 -6.84 2.27 37.65
N ARG A 208 -6.57 1.02 38.04
CA ARG A 208 -6.75 0.54 39.42
C ARG A 208 -5.83 1.28 40.38
N GLU A 209 -4.55 1.42 40.06
CA GLU A 209 -3.58 2.14 40.90
C GLU A 209 -3.99 3.60 41.09
N ARG A 210 -4.38 4.30 40.02
CA ARG A 210 -4.89 5.68 40.10
C ARG A 210 -6.11 5.78 41.02
N ARG A 211 -7.06 4.85 40.89
CA ARG A 211 -8.24 4.81 41.76
C ARG A 211 -7.86 4.62 43.23
N LEU A 212 -6.98 3.66 43.53
CA LEU A 212 -6.49 3.42 44.89
C LEU A 212 -5.84 4.68 45.48
N LYS A 213 -4.96 5.32 44.72
CA LYS A 213 -4.26 6.54 45.14
C LYS A 213 -5.24 7.68 45.41
N SER A 214 -6.15 7.96 44.48
CA SER A 214 -7.15 9.03 44.66
C SER A 214 -8.09 8.77 45.83
N THR A 215 -8.55 7.52 46.02
CA THR A 215 -9.38 7.17 47.18
C THR A 215 -8.62 7.37 48.49
N ARG A 216 -7.34 6.99 48.54
CA ARG A 216 -6.49 7.22 49.70
C ARG A 216 -6.30 8.69 50.02
N GLU A 217 -5.93 9.50 49.03
CA GLU A 217 -5.77 10.96 49.19
C GLU A 217 -7.07 11.61 49.70
N LEU A 218 -8.23 11.19 49.18
CA LEU A 218 -9.53 11.68 49.64
C LEU A 218 -9.82 11.30 51.10
N GLN A 219 -9.53 10.06 51.52
CA GLN A 219 -9.74 9.64 52.91
C GLN A 219 -8.74 10.28 53.87
N GLU A 220 -7.48 10.45 53.46
CA GLU A 220 -6.47 11.18 54.25
C GLU A 220 -6.91 12.64 54.45
N TRP A 221 -7.38 13.30 53.39
CA TRP A 221 -7.91 14.66 53.48
C TRP A 221 -9.14 14.74 54.39
N ARG A 222 -10.15 13.87 54.18
CA ARG A 222 -11.38 13.85 54.98
C ARG A 222 -11.09 13.63 56.46
N LEU A 223 -10.30 12.61 56.80
CA LEU A 223 -9.98 12.27 58.18
C LEU A 223 -9.08 13.35 58.82
N GLY A 224 -8.22 13.99 58.03
CA GLY A 224 -7.41 15.12 58.49
C GLY A 224 -8.23 16.37 58.87
N GLN A 225 -9.50 16.47 58.43
CA GLN A 225 -10.42 17.53 58.86
C GLN A 225 -11.17 17.20 60.16
N LEU A 226 -11.13 15.95 60.63
CA LEU A 226 -11.84 15.52 61.83
C LEU A 226 -10.99 15.71 63.09
N GLY A 227 -11.65 15.99 64.21
CA GLY A 227 -11.01 16.00 65.52
C GLY A 227 -10.74 14.59 66.06
N TRP A 228 -9.77 14.46 66.96
CA TRP A 228 -9.40 13.16 67.57
C TRP A 228 -10.57 12.36 68.16
N ARG A 229 -11.54 13.03 68.80
CA ARG A 229 -12.74 12.36 69.36
C ARG A 229 -13.64 11.79 68.26
N GLU A 230 -13.78 12.50 67.15
CA GLU A 230 -14.61 12.08 66.00
C GLU A 230 -13.95 10.90 65.28
N ILE A 231 -12.62 10.91 65.13
CA ILE A 231 -11.86 9.80 64.57
C ILE A 231 -12.02 8.52 65.41
N MET A 232 -11.95 8.63 66.74
CA MET A 232 -12.18 7.49 67.65
C MET A 232 -13.61 6.95 67.53
N GLN A 233 -14.61 7.83 67.54
CA GLN A 233 -16.00 7.45 67.41
C GLN A 233 -16.29 6.74 66.08
N GLU A 234 -15.76 7.25 64.97
CA GLU A 234 -15.89 6.59 63.67
C GLU A 234 -15.23 5.21 63.69
N HIS A 235 -14.05 5.07 64.32
CA HIS A 235 -13.33 3.79 64.43
C HIS A 235 -14.10 2.74 65.23
N GLU A 236 -14.69 3.14 66.36
CA GLU A 236 -15.50 2.27 67.22
C GLU A 236 -16.84 1.88 66.57
N SER A 237 -17.38 2.76 65.72
CA SER A 237 -18.66 2.56 65.03
C SER A 237 -18.52 1.94 63.64
N ASP A 238 -17.32 1.49 63.26
CA ASP A 238 -17.07 0.89 61.95
C ASP A 238 -17.86 -0.42 61.79
N SER A 239 -18.73 -0.47 60.78
CA SER A 239 -19.59 -1.62 60.48
C SER A 239 -18.83 -2.79 59.86
N GLY A 240 -17.56 -2.61 59.49
CA GLY A 240 -16.72 -3.67 58.91
C GLY A 240 -16.98 -3.90 57.42
N GLU A 241 -17.56 -2.94 56.70
CA GLU A 241 -17.78 -3.04 55.25
C GLU A 241 -16.46 -3.20 54.48
N ASP A 242 -16.44 -4.12 53.51
CA ASP A 242 -15.27 -4.40 52.66
C ASP A 242 -15.28 -3.60 51.35
N THR A 243 -15.79 -2.38 51.40
CA THR A 243 -15.65 -1.44 50.29
C THR A 243 -14.23 -0.87 50.28
N LEU A 244 -13.73 -0.51 49.10
CA LEU A 244 -12.39 0.05 48.94
C LEU A 244 -12.18 1.29 49.84
N GLU A 245 -13.19 2.15 49.92
CA GLU A 245 -13.18 3.36 50.73
C GLU A 245 -13.13 3.04 52.22
N SER A 246 -13.96 2.11 52.71
CA SER A 246 -13.99 1.69 54.11
C SER A 246 -12.68 1.05 54.55
N VAL A 247 -12.12 0.16 53.74
CA VAL A 247 -10.83 -0.50 54.03
C VAL A 247 -9.70 0.51 54.14
N ILE A 248 -9.62 1.46 53.20
CA ILE A 248 -8.60 2.52 53.22
C ILE A 248 -8.80 3.45 54.43
N ALA A 249 -10.03 3.92 54.67
CA ALA A 249 -10.34 4.79 55.81
C ALA A 249 -10.04 4.12 57.15
N ARG A 250 -10.34 2.83 57.29
CA ARG A 250 -10.01 2.02 58.48
C ARG A 250 -8.50 1.91 58.69
N ALA A 251 -7.75 1.65 57.63
CA ALA A 251 -6.28 1.59 57.69
C ALA A 251 -5.67 2.93 58.14
N ILE A 252 -6.16 4.06 57.59
CA ILE A 252 -5.69 5.40 57.95
C ILE A 252 -6.05 5.74 59.41
N ARG A 253 -7.31 5.53 59.83
CA ARG A 253 -7.74 5.75 61.23
C ARG A 253 -6.91 4.93 62.21
N LYS A 254 -6.67 3.65 61.89
CA LYS A 254 -5.82 2.77 62.71
C LYS A 254 -4.38 3.30 62.81
N ALA A 255 -3.80 3.82 61.72
CA ALA A 255 -2.47 4.42 61.74
C ALA A 255 -2.42 5.72 62.58
N MET A 256 -3.44 6.58 62.46
CA MET A 256 -3.55 7.80 63.25
C MET A 256 -3.69 7.49 64.75
N LEU A 257 -4.59 6.56 65.12
CA LEU A 257 -4.82 6.18 66.52
C LEU A 257 -3.67 5.35 67.13
N GLY A 258 -2.99 4.54 66.31
CA GLY A 258 -1.87 3.70 66.73
C GLY A 258 -0.56 4.45 66.94
N GLY A 259 -0.38 5.62 66.33
CA GLY A 259 0.79 6.49 66.55
C GLY A 259 0.77 7.28 67.87
N VAL A 260 -0.24 7.09 68.72
CA VAL A 260 -0.41 7.79 70.01
C VAL A 260 -0.04 6.91 71.21
N PHE A 261 0.32 5.64 70.98
CA PHE A 261 0.75 4.70 72.01
C PHE A 261 2.05 3.97 71.63
N GLU A 262 3.14 4.72 71.51
CA GLU A 262 4.52 4.26 71.76
C GLU A 262 5.24 5.25 72.69
#